data_AF-A0A2M7XKE9-F1
#
_entry.id   AF-A0A2M7XKE9-F1
#
_cell.length_a   1.000
_cell.length_b   1.000
_cell.length_c   1.000
_cell.angle_alpha   90.00
_cell.angle_beta   90.00
_cell.angle_gamma   90.00
#
_symmetry.space_group_name_H-M   'P 1'
#
loop_
_entity.id
_entity.type
_entity.pdbx_description
1 polymer ?
#
loop_
_entity_poly.entity_id
_entity_poly.type
_entity_poly.pdbx_seq_one_letter_code
_entity_poly.pdbx_strand_id
1 'polypeptide(L)'
;MIRWNPVLPGKKDFPIHEKIKDRKNILLLGDSLGDVHMADGYEYENIIKIGFLNDDTPEHREQYQKRFDLIILNDGPMDEVNAILKKILT
;
A
#
# COMPACT_ATOMS: atom_id res chain seq x y z
N MET A 1 -30.97 10.85 7.58
CA MET A 1 -29.67 11.01 6.89
C MET A 1 -28.67 10.10 7.59
N ILE A 2 -28.57 8.85 7.15
CA ILE A 2 -27.67 7.86 7.76
C ILE A 2 -26.26 8.18 7.22
N ARG A 3 -25.35 8.59 8.11
CA ARG A 3 -23.93 8.67 7.77
C ARG A 3 -23.42 7.24 7.63
N TRP A 4 -23.23 6.79 6.39
CA TRP A 4 -22.48 5.57 6.11
C TRP A 4 -21.02 5.86 6.45
N ASN A 5 -20.52 5.28 7.54
CA ASN A 5 -19.11 5.36 7.93
C ASN A 5 -18.45 4.06 7.43
N PRO A 6 -17.63 4.08 6.38
CA PRO A 6 -17.07 2.89 5.74
C PRO A 6 -15.87 2.34 6.52
N VAL A 7 -15.96 2.30 7.86
CA VAL A 7 -14.95 1.60 8.63
C VAL A 7 -15.29 0.12 8.45
N LEU A 8 -14.55 -0.51 7.54
CA LEU A 8 -14.43 -1.96 7.42
C LEU A 8 -14.46 -2.60 8.82
N PRO A 9 -15.06 -3.79 9.02
CA PRO A 9 -15.02 -4.49 10.31
C PRO A 9 -13.60 -4.37 10.85
N GLY A 10 -13.50 -3.76 12.05
CA GLY A 10 -12.26 -3.13 12.49
C GLY A 10 -11.11 -4.09 12.27
N LYS A 11 -9.99 -3.63 11.68
CA LYS A 11 -8.91 -4.51 11.18
C LYS A 11 -8.37 -5.55 12.18
N LYS A 12 -8.76 -5.44 13.45
CA LYS A 12 -8.62 -6.42 14.52
C LYS A 12 -9.31 -7.77 14.26
N ASP A 13 -10.40 -7.78 13.48
CA ASP A 13 -11.18 -8.98 13.19
C ASP A 13 -10.58 -9.82 12.05
N PHE A 14 -9.57 -9.30 11.33
CA PHE A 14 -8.89 -10.08 10.30
C PHE A 14 -8.05 -11.20 10.93
N PRO A 15 -8.10 -12.44 10.41
CA PRO A 15 -7.36 -13.58 10.96
C PRO A 15 -5.84 -13.37 11.07
N ILE A 16 -5.28 -12.44 10.30
CA ILE A 16 -3.86 -12.11 10.31
C ILE A 16 -3.47 -11.11 11.42
N HIS A 17 -4.43 -10.36 11.98
CA HIS A 17 -4.17 -9.23 12.88
C HIS A 17 -3.22 -9.59 14.01
N GLU A 18 -3.50 -10.67 14.75
CA GLU A 18 -2.68 -11.12 15.87
C GLU A 18 -1.23 -11.45 15.47
N LYS A 19 -0.98 -11.82 14.21
CA LYS A 19 0.37 -12.12 13.70
C LYS A 19 1.15 -10.88 13.28
N ILE A 20 0.46 -9.77 12.99
CA ILE A 20 1.07 -8.56 12.40
C ILE A 20 0.93 -7.31 13.25
N LYS A 21 0.10 -7.31 14.31
CA LYS A 21 -0.22 -6.13 15.12
C LYS A 21 0.99 -5.41 15.72
N ASP A 22 2.07 -6.15 15.99
CA ASP A 22 3.31 -5.60 16.57
C ASP A 22 4.36 -5.22 15.51
N ARG A 23 4.08 -5.45 14.22
CA ARG A 23 5.00 -5.08 13.13
C ARG A 23 4.94 -3.57 12.90
N LYS A 24 6.06 -2.87 13.06
CA LYS A 24 6.15 -1.41 12.91
C LYS A 24 6.58 -0.94 11.51
N ASN A 25 6.92 -1.85 10.61
CA ASN A 25 7.35 -1.53 9.24
C ASN A 25 6.37 -2.12 8.23
N ILE A 26 5.90 -1.29 7.30
CA ILE A 26 4.95 -1.68 6.26
C ILE A 26 5.59 -1.49 4.87
N LEU A 27 5.48 -2.52 4.03
CA LEU A 27 5.65 -2.40 2.59
C LEU A 27 4.27 -2.56 1.96
N LEU A 28 3.71 -1.47 1.43
CA LEU A 28 2.39 -1.43 0.82
C LEU A 28 2.55 -1.51 -0.70
N LEU A 29 1.92 -2.51 -1.30
CA LEU A 29 1.85 -2.70 -2.74
C LEU A 29 0.39 -2.52 -3.16
N GLY A 30 0.13 -1.72 -4.19
CA GLY A 30 -1.23 -1.50 -4.71
C GLY A 30 -1.21 -1.15 -6.19
N ASP A 31 -2.28 -1.46 -6.90
CA ASP A 31 -2.46 -1.17 -8.33
C ASP A 31 -3.50 -0.09 -8.57
N SER A 32 -4.16 0.38 -7.51
CA SER A 32 -5.18 1.42 -7.54
C SER A 32 -4.90 2.54 -6.51
N LEU A 33 -5.52 3.70 -6.72
CA LEU A 33 -5.45 4.80 -5.75
C LEU A 33 -6.16 4.49 -4.42
N GLY A 34 -7.06 3.51 -4.38
CA GLY A 34 -7.72 3.07 -3.16
C GLY A 34 -6.78 2.32 -2.23
N ASP A 35 -5.77 1.65 -2.79
CA ASP A 35 -4.87 0.78 -2.04
C ASP A 35 -3.97 1.52 -1.05
N VAL A 36 -3.79 2.83 -1.26
CA VAL A 36 -3.04 3.71 -0.34
C VAL A 36 -3.61 3.71 1.08
N HIS A 37 -4.88 3.30 1.23
CA HIS A 37 -5.63 3.20 2.48
C HIS A 37 -5.58 1.79 3.12
N MET A 38 -4.93 0.81 2.49
CA MET A 38 -4.81 -0.54 3.05
C MET A 38 -4.01 -0.59 4.36
N ALA A 39 -3.20 0.44 4.65
CA ALA A 39 -2.51 0.58 5.94
C ALA A 39 -3.36 1.29 7.01
N ASP A 40 -4.49 1.92 6.67
CA ASP A 40 -5.26 2.76 7.60
C ASP A 40 -5.73 1.96 8.82
N GLY A 41 -5.43 2.44 10.03
CA GLY A 41 -5.80 1.73 11.27
C GLY A 41 -4.81 0.65 11.73
N TYR A 42 -3.68 0.47 11.05
CA TYR A 42 -2.50 -0.17 11.64
C TYR A 42 -1.56 0.90 12.21
N GLU A 43 -0.94 0.61 13.34
CA GLU A 43 0.17 1.43 13.86
C GLU A 43 1.47 1.03 13.19
N TYR A 44 2.20 2.00 12.64
CA TYR A 44 3.50 1.78 12.01
C TYR A 44 4.44 2.97 12.28
N GLU A 45 5.74 2.70 12.25
CA GLU A 45 6.81 3.70 12.28
C GLU A 45 7.26 4.06 10.86
N ASN A 46 7.42 3.05 10.00
CA ASN A 46 7.88 3.23 8.62
C ASN A 46 6.90 2.61 7.64
N ILE A 47 6.70 3.27 6.50
CA ILE A 47 5.92 2.76 5.38
C ILE A 47 6.61 3.11 4.06
N ILE A 48 6.67 2.15 3.15
CA ILE A 48 7.02 2.35 1.74
C ILE A 48 5.81 1.94 0.91
N LYS A 49 5.35 2.81 0.02
CA LYS A 49 4.21 2.60 -0.86
C LYS A 49 4.68 2.45 -2.31
N ILE A 50 4.36 1.32 -2.92
CA ILE A 50 4.71 1.02 -4.31
C ILE A 50 3.42 0.82 -5.11
N GLY A 51 3.24 1.65 -6.13
CA GLY A 51 2.08 1.65 -7.02
C GLY A 51 2.35 0.98 -8.34
N PHE A 52 1.52 0.03 -8.76
CA PHE A 52 1.53 -0.54 -10.11
C PHE A 52 0.56 0.26 -10.98
N LEU A 53 1.09 1.12 -11.85
CA LEU A 53 0.30 1.96 -12.74
C LEU A 53 0.11 1.25 -14.07
N ASN A 54 -1.02 0.55 -14.20
CA ASN A 54 -1.31 -0.28 -15.37
C ASN A 54 -1.76 0.54 -16.59
N ASP A 55 -2.44 1.68 -16.35
CA ASP A 55 -2.90 2.61 -17.38
C ASP A 55 -2.28 4.00 -17.17
N ASP A 56 -1.19 4.26 -17.89
CA ASP A 56 -0.35 5.44 -17.73
C ASP A 56 -0.90 6.67 -18.49
N THR A 57 -1.90 7.31 -17.91
CA THR A 57 -2.36 8.64 -18.33
C THR A 57 -1.62 9.73 -17.56
N PRO A 58 -1.46 10.95 -18.12
CA PRO A 58 -0.90 12.08 -17.39
C PRO A 58 -1.58 12.33 -16.03
N GLU A 59 -2.91 12.22 -16.00
CA GLU A 59 -3.72 12.41 -14.80
C GLU A 59 -3.47 11.31 -13.76
N HIS A 60 -3.46 10.04 -14.17
CA HIS A 60 -3.16 8.94 -13.25
C HIS A 60 -1.72 9.03 -12.74
N ARG A 61 -0.76 9.31 -13.61
CA ARG A 61 0.65 9.46 -13.23
C ARG A 61 0.81 10.55 -12.18
N GLU A 62 0.18 11.71 -12.37
CA GLU A 62 0.21 12.80 -11.37
C GLU A 62 -0.40 12.34 -10.03
N GLN A 63 -1.52 11.63 -10.06
CA GLN A 63 -2.17 11.13 -8.86
C GLN A 63 -1.34 10.07 -8.12
N TYR A 64 -0.70 9.15 -8.86
CA TYR A 64 0.17 8.13 -8.29
C TYR A 64 1.43 8.74 -7.69
N GLN A 65 2.06 9.71 -8.37
CA GLN A 65 3.26 10.39 -7.89
C GLN A 65 3.04 11.15 -6.58
N LYS A 66 1.81 11.60 -6.31
CA LYS A 66 1.44 12.26 -5.04
C LYS A 66 1.23 11.27 -3.88
N ARG A 67 1.05 9.98 -4.16
CA ARG A 67 0.51 9.02 -3.19
C ARG A 67 1.39 7.79 -2.96
N PHE A 68 2.24 7.44 -3.92
CA PHE A 68 3.19 6.32 -3.85
C PHE A 68 4.63 6.84 -3.88
N ASP A 69 5.52 6.17 -3.17
CA ASP A 69 6.94 6.49 -3.12
C ASP A 69 7.69 5.98 -4.36
N LEU A 70 7.20 4.86 -4.93
CA LEU A 70 7.69 4.26 -6.16
C LEU A 70 6.51 3.87 -7.05
N ILE A 71 6.65 4.07 -8.36
CA ILE A 71 5.64 3.67 -9.35
C ILE A 71 6.29 2.73 -10.35
N ILE A 72 5.68 1.56 -10.53
CA ILE A 72 6.02 0.59 -11.55
C ILE A 72 5.00 0.75 -12.67
N LEU A 73 5.46 1.05 -13.87
CA LEU A 73 4.60 1.39 -15.02
C LEU A 73 4.21 0.14 -15.81
N ASN A 74 3.03 0.21 -16.44
CA ASN A 74 2.51 -0.78 -17.39
C ASN A 74 2.48 -2.20 -16.82
N ASP A 75 2.04 -2.35 -15.56
CA ASP A 75 2.02 -3.64 -14.85
C ASP A 75 3.38 -4.36 -14.86
N GLY A 76 4.45 -3.58 -14.65
CA GLY A 76 5.82 -4.06 -14.68
C GLY A 76 6.15 -5.11 -13.60
N PRO A 77 7.31 -5.77 -13.70
CA PRO A 77 7.67 -6.89 -12.82
C PRO A 77 7.97 -6.45 -11.37
N MET A 78 7.99 -7.41 -10.46
CA MET A 78 8.32 -7.24 -9.03
C MET A 78 9.82 -7.03 -8.75
N ASP A 79 10.64 -6.75 -9.76
CA ASP A 79 12.11 -6.72 -9.61
C ASP A 79 12.57 -5.63 -8.64
N GLU A 80 11.99 -4.43 -8.72
CA GLU A 80 12.29 -3.34 -7.80
C GLU A 80 11.81 -3.65 -6.37
N VAL A 81 10.65 -4.28 -6.22
CA VAL A 81 10.14 -4.74 -4.92
C VAL A 81 11.11 -5.75 -4.32
N ASN A 82 11.59 -6.72 -5.11
CA ASN A 82 12.56 -7.70 -4.68
C ASN A 82 13.91 -7.08 -4.35
N ALA A 83 14.35 -6.05 -5.07
CA ALA A 83 15.57 -5.32 -4.78
C ALA A 83 15.48 -4.58 -3.43
N ILE A 84 14.32 -3.97 -3.12
CA ILE A 84 14.04 -3.35 -1.82
C ILE A 84 14.04 -4.41 -0.72
N LEU A 85 13.32 -5.52 -0.90
CA LEU A 85 13.26 -6.61 0.08
C LEU A 85 14.65 -7.18 0.38
N LYS A 86 15.49 -7.39 -0.64
CA LYS A 86 16.87 -7.83 -0.46
C LYS A 86 17.67 -6.85 0.39
N LYS A 87 17.47 -5.54 0.28
CA LYS A 87 18.18 -4.55 1.11
C LYS A 87 17.70 -4.52 2.56
N ILE A 88 16.45 -4.90 2.83
CA ILE A 88 15.84 -4.83 4.17
C ILE A 88 16.03 -6.14 4.96
N LEU A 89 16.04 -7.29 4.26
CA LEU A 89 16.12 -8.62 4.88
C LEU A 89 17.55 -9.17 5.02
N THR A 90 18.55 -8.45 4.52
CA THR A 90 19.97 -8.83 4.58
C THR A 90 20.72 -7.90 5.50
#